data_AF-V4HAZ8-F1
#
_entry.id   AF-V4HAZ8-F1
#
_cell.length_a   1.000
_cell.length_b   1.000
_cell.length_c   1.000
_cell.angle_alpha   90.00
_cell.angle_beta   90.00
_cell.angle_gamma   90.00
#
_symmetry.space_group_name_H-M   'P 1'
#
loop_
_entity.id
_entity.type
_entity.pdbx_description
1 polymer ?
#
loop_
_entity_poly.entity_id
_entity_poly.type
_entity_poly.pdbx_seq_one_letter_code
_entity_poly.pdbx_strand_id
1 'polypeptide(L)'
;MSYKLSFTCKYKALHRLGYTQAWLSLGVITEEYLVSQYEEIESSEDKNAEHYRNSGFCDFLSAKNSLTDNEVAGIFDLTDNGPDKCDLSENRIIQLIDSNILTDAQLNWITKYPEVSERPIQKRYLRELLTRKIEKSSISDCFEEIKACEDSHIQKYIIGRSDLKSEHVNWLSEHGSNKKLRNIAKQLLNSKRFK
;
A
#
# COMPACT_ATOMS: atom_id res chain seq x y z
N MET A 1 29.98 -10.09 16.05
CA MET A 1 29.70 -11.42 16.61
C MET A 1 28.44 -11.94 15.94
N SER A 2 28.56 -12.94 15.06
CA SER A 2 27.40 -13.55 14.41
C SER A 2 26.86 -14.63 15.34
N TYR A 3 25.74 -14.36 15.99
CA TYR A 3 25.03 -15.34 16.80
C TYR A 3 24.34 -16.31 15.84
N LYS A 4 24.92 -17.49 15.60
CA LYS A 4 24.14 -18.61 15.05
C LYS A 4 23.06 -18.94 16.07
N LEU A 5 21.81 -18.60 15.74
CA LEU A 5 20.64 -19.00 16.50
C LEU A 5 20.62 -20.52 16.66
N SER A 6 20.39 -20.98 17.89
CA SER A 6 20.00 -22.37 18.08
C SER A 6 18.65 -22.58 17.39
N PHE A 7 18.50 -23.72 16.71
CA PHE A 7 17.27 -24.09 16.00
C PHE A 7 16.00 -23.90 16.86
N THR A 8 16.12 -24.18 18.16
CA THR A 8 15.04 -24.03 19.15
C THR A 8 14.64 -22.57 19.41
N CYS A 9 15.59 -21.63 19.43
CA CYS A 9 15.29 -20.22 19.67
C CYS A 9 14.55 -19.59 18.48
N LYS A 10 15.02 -19.88 17.25
CA LYS A 10 14.36 -19.44 16.01
C LYS A 10 12.92 -19.93 15.90
N TYR A 11 12.67 -21.21 16.19
CA TYR A 11 11.32 -21.78 16.13
C TYR A 11 10.36 -21.10 17.12
N LYS A 12 10.82 -20.81 18.34
CA LYS A 12 10.04 -20.09 19.35
C LYS A 12 9.72 -18.66 18.89
N ALA A 13 10.69 -17.96 18.32
CA ALA A 13 10.49 -16.60 17.84
C ALA A 13 9.46 -16.54 16.69
N LEU A 14 9.58 -17.42 15.68
CA LEU A 14 8.61 -17.53 14.59
C LEU A 14 7.20 -17.75 15.13
N HIS A 15 7.02 -18.71 16.03
CA HIS A 15 5.73 -19.02 16.61
C HIS A 15 5.18 -17.89 17.49
N ARG A 16 6.02 -17.22 18.29
CA ARG A 16 5.60 -16.14 19.19
C ARG A 16 5.12 -14.91 18.44
N LEU A 17 5.83 -14.56 17.38
CA LEU A 17 5.59 -13.38 16.54
C LEU A 17 4.61 -13.67 15.40
N GLY A 18 4.32 -14.93 15.12
CA GLY A 18 3.34 -15.33 14.10
C GLY A 18 3.87 -15.39 12.69
N TYR A 19 5.18 -15.33 12.50
CA TYR A 19 5.80 -15.50 11.19
C TYR A 19 5.83 -16.98 10.80
N THR A 20 5.59 -17.25 9.52
CA THR A 20 5.89 -18.57 8.94
C THR A 20 7.29 -18.59 8.36
N GLN A 21 7.82 -19.80 8.10
CA GLN A 21 9.13 -19.95 7.45
C GLN A 21 9.18 -19.27 6.08
N ALA A 22 8.03 -19.11 5.40
CA ALA A 22 7.92 -18.40 4.13
C ALA A 22 8.39 -16.93 4.21
N TRP A 23 8.18 -16.24 5.33
CA TRP A 23 8.63 -14.86 5.52
C TRP A 23 10.14 -14.72 5.47
N LEU A 24 10.86 -15.66 6.11
CA LEU A 24 12.31 -15.73 6.07
C LEU A 24 12.81 -16.16 4.67
N SER A 25 12.16 -17.16 4.07
CA SER A 25 12.54 -17.68 2.75
C SER A 25 12.36 -16.63 1.64
N LEU A 26 11.33 -15.80 1.75
CA LEU A 26 11.08 -14.67 0.84
C LEU A 26 12.00 -13.47 1.13
N GLY A 27 12.68 -13.46 2.28
CA GLY A 27 13.55 -12.37 2.71
C GLY A 27 12.79 -11.12 3.17
N VAL A 28 11.51 -11.26 3.54
CA VAL A 28 10.73 -10.15 4.12
C VAL A 28 11.29 -9.76 5.48
N ILE A 29 11.72 -10.75 6.26
CA ILE A 29 12.47 -10.54 7.50
C ILE A 29 13.76 -11.36 7.45
N THR A 30 14.79 -10.90 8.17
CA THR A 30 16.00 -11.68 8.41
C THR A 30 15.92 -12.42 9.75
N GLU A 31 16.82 -13.38 9.97
CA GLU A 31 16.90 -14.08 11.26
C GLU A 31 17.31 -13.12 12.38
N GLU A 32 18.21 -12.17 12.11
CA GLU A 32 18.64 -11.16 13.08
C GLU A 32 17.49 -10.25 13.47
N TYR A 33 16.69 -9.82 12.49
CA TYR A 33 15.53 -8.97 12.73
C TYR A 33 14.44 -9.71 13.53
N LEU A 34 14.19 -10.99 13.20
CA LEU A 34 13.27 -11.84 13.96
C LEU A 34 13.68 -11.97 15.43
N VAL A 35 14.97 -12.12 15.72
CA VAL A 35 15.46 -12.19 17.11
C VAL A 35 15.28 -10.87 17.83
N SER A 36 15.64 -9.76 17.17
CA SER A 36 15.46 -8.42 17.76
C SER A 36 13.99 -8.19 18.14
N GLN A 37 13.05 -8.50 17.26
CA GLN A 37 11.62 -8.39 17.55
C GLN A 37 11.17 -9.35 18.66
N TYR A 38 11.78 -10.53 18.76
CA TYR A 38 11.45 -11.50 19.82
C TYR A 38 11.94 -11.02 21.19
N GLU A 39 13.15 -10.45 21.27
CA GLU A 39 13.66 -9.85 22.51
C GLU A 39 12.82 -8.64 22.93
N GLU A 40 12.39 -7.83 21.96
CA GLU A 40 11.53 -6.68 22.19
C GLU A 40 10.14 -7.09 22.69
N ILE A 41 9.45 -8.02 22.01
CA ILE A 41 8.11 -8.45 22.44
C ILE A 41 8.16 -9.14 23.80
N GLU A 42 9.28 -9.75 24.22
CA GLU A 42 9.40 -10.35 25.56
C GLU A 42 9.64 -9.32 26.67
N SER A 43 10.24 -8.16 26.34
CA SER A 43 10.53 -7.07 27.29
C SER A 43 9.52 -5.93 27.29
N SER A 44 8.73 -5.76 26.22
CA SER A 44 7.71 -4.71 26.05
C SER A 44 6.44 -4.95 26.87
N GLU A 45 5.70 -3.90 27.21
CA GLU A 45 4.33 -4.02 27.74
C GLU A 45 3.33 -4.40 26.63
N ASP A 46 3.57 -3.94 25.40
CA ASP A 46 2.80 -4.35 24.23
C ASP A 46 3.28 -5.70 23.72
N LYS A 47 2.38 -6.69 23.81
CA LYS A 47 2.62 -8.08 23.45
C LYS A 47 1.96 -8.46 22.12
N ASN A 48 1.48 -7.49 21.34
CA ASN A 48 0.71 -7.71 20.12
C ASN A 48 1.60 -8.14 18.95
N ALA A 49 1.57 -9.43 18.63
CA ALA A 49 2.35 -10.03 17.54
C ALA A 49 1.96 -9.49 16.15
N GLU A 50 0.72 -9.05 15.95
CA GLU A 50 0.25 -8.42 14.71
C GLU A 50 1.09 -7.18 14.35
N HIS A 51 1.40 -6.33 15.32
CA HIS A 51 2.16 -5.10 15.10
C HIS A 51 3.57 -5.38 14.58
N TYR A 52 4.22 -6.43 15.08
CA TYR A 52 5.53 -6.85 14.62
C TYR A 52 5.51 -7.33 13.17
N ARG A 53 4.53 -8.16 12.80
CA ARG A 53 4.37 -8.66 11.42
C ARG A 53 4.05 -7.55 10.44
N ASN A 54 3.12 -6.67 10.81
CA ASN A 54 2.78 -5.51 10.02
C ASN A 54 3.99 -4.59 9.82
N SER A 55 4.73 -4.30 10.89
CA SER A 55 5.93 -3.44 10.83
C SER A 55 7.04 -4.08 10.00
N GLY A 56 7.28 -5.39 10.16
CA GLY A 56 8.27 -6.11 9.36
C GLY A 56 7.97 -6.06 7.86
N PHE A 57 6.69 -6.15 7.47
CA PHE A 57 6.31 -6.00 6.06
C PHE A 57 6.46 -4.55 5.56
N CYS A 58 6.07 -3.55 6.36
CA CYS A 58 6.31 -2.14 6.05
C CYS A 58 7.80 -1.84 5.84
N ASP A 59 8.65 -2.32 6.76
CA ASP A 59 10.10 -2.14 6.70
C ASP A 59 10.67 -2.77 5.43
N PHE A 60 10.24 -3.99 5.09
CA PHE A 60 10.62 -4.68 3.85
C PHE A 60 10.28 -3.85 2.61
N LEU A 61 9.05 -3.34 2.49
CA LEU A 61 8.66 -2.51 1.34
C LEU A 61 9.45 -1.20 1.31
N SER A 62 9.65 -0.55 2.46
CA SER A 62 10.38 0.73 2.54
C SER A 62 11.85 0.62 2.16
N ALA A 63 12.46 -0.56 2.34
CA ALA A 63 13.84 -0.83 1.98
C ALA A 63 14.02 -1.17 0.49
N LYS A 64 12.94 -1.28 -0.28
CA LYS A 64 12.95 -1.69 -1.69
C LYS A 64 12.59 -0.52 -2.60
N ASN A 65 13.30 -0.42 -3.72
CA ASN A 65 12.92 0.47 -4.83
C ASN A 65 12.07 -0.25 -5.89
N SER A 66 12.12 -1.58 -5.91
CA SER A 66 11.41 -2.44 -6.87
C SER A 66 11.33 -3.86 -6.30
N LEU A 67 10.38 -4.65 -6.80
CA LEU A 67 10.28 -6.08 -6.54
C LEU A 67 10.42 -6.89 -7.82
N THR A 68 10.95 -8.11 -7.69
CA THR A 68 10.91 -9.12 -8.74
C THR A 68 9.53 -9.78 -8.80
N ASP A 69 9.18 -10.38 -9.94
CA ASP A 69 7.88 -11.06 -10.09
C ASP A 69 7.72 -12.23 -9.10
N ASN A 70 8.82 -12.90 -8.75
CA ASN A 70 8.83 -13.95 -7.73
C ASN A 70 8.57 -13.40 -6.33
N GLU A 71 9.11 -12.23 -5.99
CA GLU A 71 8.80 -11.56 -4.71
C GLU A 71 7.33 -11.16 -4.67
N VAL A 72 6.79 -10.56 -5.74
CA VAL A 72 5.37 -10.21 -5.81
C VAL A 72 4.50 -11.45 -5.65
N ALA A 73 4.78 -12.53 -6.38
CA ALA A 73 4.05 -13.80 -6.24
C ALA A 73 4.09 -14.33 -4.80
N GLY A 74 5.30 -14.36 -4.21
CA GLY A 74 5.51 -14.87 -2.86
C GLY A 74 4.76 -14.08 -1.79
N ILE A 75 4.56 -12.76 -1.97
CA ILE A 75 3.78 -11.93 -1.04
C ILE A 75 2.31 -12.39 -0.97
N PHE A 76 1.71 -12.77 -2.09
CA PHE A 76 0.33 -13.30 -2.11
C PHE A 76 0.24 -14.69 -1.47
N ASP A 77 1.32 -15.47 -1.51
CA ASP A 77 1.40 -16.79 -0.89
C ASP A 77 1.79 -16.74 0.59
N LEU A 78 2.15 -15.57 1.13
CA LEU A 78 2.51 -15.42 2.54
C LEU A 78 1.30 -15.70 3.43
N THR A 79 1.52 -16.58 4.39
CA THR A 79 0.57 -16.90 5.44
C THR A 79 1.11 -16.47 6.80
N ASP A 80 0.15 -16.13 7.66
CA ASP A 80 0.35 -15.78 9.04
C ASP A 80 0.07 -16.97 9.95
N ASN A 81 0.82 -17.09 11.04
CA ASN A 81 0.60 -18.10 12.07
C ASN A 81 0.66 -17.48 13.48
N GLY A 82 0.12 -16.26 13.60
CA GLY A 82 0.09 -15.52 14.85
C GLY A 82 -0.78 -16.18 15.92
N PRO A 83 -0.40 -16.06 17.22
CA PRO A 83 -1.22 -16.55 18.32
C PRO A 83 -2.56 -15.79 18.44
N ASP A 84 -2.64 -14.60 17.84
CA ASP A 84 -3.82 -13.75 17.74
C ASP A 84 -4.83 -14.20 16.66
N LYS A 85 -4.47 -15.19 15.82
CA LYS A 85 -5.27 -15.65 14.67
C LYS A 85 -5.59 -14.54 13.67
N CYS A 86 -4.83 -13.44 13.69
CA CYS A 86 -4.99 -12.34 12.75
C CYS A 86 -4.27 -12.67 11.44
N ASP A 87 -5.02 -12.66 10.34
CA ASP A 87 -4.50 -12.75 8.97
C ASP A 87 -4.37 -11.34 8.39
N LEU A 88 -3.15 -10.98 8.03
CA LEU A 88 -2.79 -9.68 7.47
C LEU A 88 -2.70 -9.72 5.94
N SER A 89 -3.17 -10.78 5.27
CA SER A 89 -3.14 -10.94 3.81
C SER A 89 -3.72 -9.73 3.07
N GLU A 90 -4.93 -9.31 3.43
CA GLU A 90 -5.58 -8.13 2.84
C GLU A 90 -4.74 -6.86 3.04
N ASN A 91 -4.24 -6.66 4.25
CA ASN A 91 -3.44 -5.49 4.60
C ASN A 91 -2.11 -5.46 3.83
N ARG A 92 -1.43 -6.61 3.70
CA ARG A 92 -0.20 -6.75 2.89
C ARG A 92 -0.45 -6.37 1.43
N ILE A 93 -1.53 -6.83 0.83
CA ILE A 93 -1.84 -6.51 -0.58
C ILE A 93 -2.10 -5.00 -0.73
N ILE A 94 -2.82 -4.39 0.20
CA ILE A 94 -3.04 -2.93 0.20
C ILE A 94 -1.73 -2.17 0.33
N GLN A 95 -0.86 -2.55 1.27
CA GLN A 95 0.45 -1.92 1.45
C GLN A 95 1.34 -2.08 0.22
N LEU A 96 1.31 -3.25 -0.42
CA LEU A 96 2.02 -3.49 -1.67
C LEU A 96 1.57 -2.55 -2.78
N ILE A 97 0.25 -2.36 -2.95
CA ILE A 97 -0.30 -1.43 -3.94
C ILE A 97 0.08 0.02 -3.59
N ASP A 98 -0.12 0.44 -2.34
CA ASP A 98 0.12 1.81 -1.88
C ASP A 98 1.64 2.16 -1.83
N SER A 99 2.54 1.18 -1.95
CA SER A 99 4.00 1.40 -1.93
C SER A 99 4.57 2.00 -3.22
N ASN A 100 3.82 1.95 -4.33
CA ASN A 100 4.22 2.41 -5.66
C ASN A 100 5.51 1.77 -6.24
N ILE A 101 6.04 0.68 -5.66
CA ILE A 101 7.25 0.00 -6.14
C ILE A 101 6.97 -1.04 -7.25
N LEU A 102 5.71 -1.35 -7.51
CA LEU A 102 5.30 -2.26 -8.58
C LEU A 102 5.47 -1.59 -9.95
N THR A 103 5.98 -2.33 -10.92
CA THR A 103 5.91 -1.91 -12.33
C THR A 103 4.47 -1.95 -12.85
N ASP A 104 4.17 -1.31 -13.99
CA ASP A 104 2.83 -1.41 -14.60
C ASP A 104 2.48 -2.85 -14.99
N ALA A 105 3.48 -3.62 -15.44
CA ALA A 105 3.30 -5.02 -15.79
C ALA A 105 2.88 -5.83 -14.56
N GLN A 106 3.57 -5.62 -13.43
CA GLN A 106 3.24 -6.28 -12.17
C GLN A 106 1.88 -5.84 -11.63
N LEU A 107 1.58 -4.54 -11.67
CA LEU A 107 0.29 -4.02 -11.23
C LEU A 107 -0.87 -4.63 -12.04
N ASN A 108 -0.73 -4.76 -13.36
CA ASN A 108 -1.73 -5.47 -14.16
C ASN A 108 -1.76 -6.97 -13.86
N TRP A 109 -0.60 -7.59 -13.65
CA TRP A 109 -0.49 -9.03 -13.40
C TRP A 109 -1.15 -9.47 -12.10
N ILE A 110 -1.12 -8.66 -11.04
CA ILE A 110 -1.75 -9.02 -9.76
C ILE A 110 -3.28 -9.19 -9.86
N THR A 111 -3.93 -8.74 -10.94
CA THR A 111 -5.36 -9.00 -11.18
C THR A 111 -5.72 -10.48 -11.32
N LYS A 112 -4.73 -11.35 -11.54
CA LYS A 112 -4.94 -12.80 -11.52
C LYS A 112 -5.37 -13.32 -10.15
N TYR A 113 -5.08 -12.57 -9.08
CA TYR A 113 -5.47 -12.90 -7.71
C TYR A 113 -6.88 -12.32 -7.45
N PRO A 114 -7.90 -13.17 -7.20
CA PRO A 114 -9.29 -12.72 -7.04
C PRO A 114 -9.48 -11.64 -5.97
N GLU A 115 -8.69 -11.70 -4.89
CA GLU A 115 -8.72 -10.77 -3.75
C GLU A 115 -8.50 -9.32 -4.20
N VAL A 116 -7.73 -9.09 -5.27
CA VAL A 116 -7.48 -7.75 -5.82
C VAL A 116 -8.75 -7.11 -6.37
N SER A 117 -9.71 -7.92 -6.81
CA SER A 117 -11.00 -7.45 -7.33
C SER A 117 -12.05 -7.24 -6.23
N GLU A 118 -11.74 -7.60 -4.98
CA GLU A 118 -12.66 -7.51 -3.86
C GLU A 118 -12.41 -6.26 -3.00
N ARG A 119 -13.45 -5.78 -2.33
CA ARG A 119 -13.28 -4.70 -1.35
C ARG A 119 -12.56 -5.23 -0.10
N PRO A 120 -11.66 -4.44 0.51
CA PRO A 120 -11.31 -3.05 0.19
C PRO A 120 -10.14 -2.89 -0.80
N ILE A 121 -9.46 -3.97 -1.21
CA ILE A 121 -8.28 -3.94 -2.09
C ILE A 121 -8.60 -3.30 -3.44
N GLN A 122 -9.73 -3.65 -4.06
CA GLN A 122 -10.16 -3.15 -5.37
C GLN A 122 -10.12 -1.62 -5.45
N LYS A 123 -10.53 -0.94 -4.37
CA LYS A 123 -10.54 0.52 -4.34
C LYS A 123 -9.12 1.10 -4.42
N ARG A 124 -8.17 0.46 -3.74
CA ARG A 124 -6.74 0.85 -3.74
C ARG A 124 -6.13 0.57 -5.11
N TYR A 125 -6.40 -0.60 -5.65
CA TYR A 125 -5.96 -1.00 -6.98
C TYR A 125 -6.42 -0.01 -8.08
N LEU A 126 -7.73 0.27 -8.15
CA LEU A 126 -8.28 1.19 -9.16
C LEU A 126 -7.75 2.62 -9.01
N ARG A 127 -7.54 3.07 -7.77
CA ARG A 127 -6.92 4.37 -7.50
C ARG A 127 -5.50 4.43 -8.06
N GLU A 128 -4.70 3.40 -7.81
CA GLU A 128 -3.31 3.36 -8.28
C GLU A 128 -3.24 3.33 -9.82
N LEU A 129 -4.09 2.51 -10.47
CA LEU A 129 -4.20 2.50 -11.93
C LEU A 129 -4.52 3.89 -12.50
N LEU A 130 -5.54 4.56 -11.95
CA LEU A 130 -5.95 5.87 -12.44
C LEU A 130 -4.88 6.93 -12.17
N THR A 131 -4.21 6.87 -11.01
CA THR A 131 -3.09 7.77 -10.69
C THR A 131 -1.98 7.66 -11.73
N ARG A 132 -1.52 6.43 -12.03
CA ARG A 132 -0.49 6.19 -13.04
C ARG A 132 -0.91 6.60 -14.45
N LYS A 133 -2.20 6.41 -14.77
CA LYS A 133 -2.74 6.83 -16.06
C LYS A 133 -2.66 8.35 -16.19
N ILE A 134 -3.11 9.07 -15.16
CA ILE A 134 -3.02 10.54 -15.10
C ILE A 134 -1.57 11.01 -15.16
N GLU A 135 -0.61 10.30 -14.56
CA GLU A 135 0.82 10.64 -14.65
C GLU A 135 1.37 10.60 -16.07
N LYS A 136 0.89 9.66 -16.89
CA LYS A 136 1.35 9.46 -18.27
C LYS A 136 0.55 10.24 -19.30
N SER A 137 -0.59 10.79 -18.93
CA SER A 137 -1.48 11.55 -19.81
C SER A 137 -1.78 12.95 -19.27
N SER A 138 -2.64 13.69 -19.96
CA SER A 138 -3.22 14.89 -19.38
C SER A 138 -4.42 14.55 -18.49
N ILE A 139 -4.80 15.47 -17.59
CA ILE A 139 -6.07 15.37 -16.85
C ILE A 139 -7.26 15.27 -17.82
N SER A 140 -7.23 16.02 -18.93
CA SER A 140 -8.32 16.03 -19.91
C SER A 140 -8.55 14.64 -20.52
N ASP A 141 -7.49 13.88 -20.79
CA ASP A 141 -7.60 12.53 -21.37
C ASP A 141 -8.25 11.51 -20.43
N CYS A 142 -8.14 11.72 -19.12
CA CYS A 142 -8.68 10.83 -18.08
C CYS A 142 -9.90 11.41 -17.36
N PHE A 143 -10.45 12.53 -17.83
CA PHE A 143 -11.35 13.31 -17.00
C PHE A 143 -12.66 12.58 -16.69
N GLU A 144 -13.21 11.83 -17.65
CA GLU A 144 -14.44 11.04 -17.42
C GLU A 144 -14.23 9.92 -16.38
N GLU A 145 -13.06 9.29 -16.36
CA GLU A 145 -12.71 8.27 -15.35
C GLU A 145 -12.54 8.91 -13.96
N ILE A 146 -11.94 10.11 -13.90
CA ILE A 146 -11.82 10.89 -12.68
C ILE A 146 -13.22 11.25 -12.13
N LYS A 147 -14.16 11.63 -13.00
CA LYS A 147 -15.55 11.91 -12.59
C LYS A 147 -16.22 10.65 -12.02
N ALA A 148 -16.10 9.54 -12.74
CA ALA A 148 -16.76 8.28 -12.40
C ALA A 148 -16.26 7.63 -11.10
N CYS A 149 -14.97 7.83 -10.74
CA CYS A 149 -14.40 7.16 -9.57
C CYS A 149 -14.87 7.74 -8.21
N GLU A 150 -15.36 8.98 -8.18
CA GLU A 150 -15.74 9.74 -6.97
C GLU A 150 -14.69 9.70 -5.84
N ASP A 151 -13.42 9.43 -6.15
CA ASP A 151 -12.38 9.21 -5.15
C ASP A 151 -11.71 10.52 -4.73
N SER A 152 -11.79 10.82 -3.44
CA SER A 152 -11.25 12.06 -2.87
C SER A 152 -9.73 12.18 -2.98
N HIS A 153 -9.00 11.06 -3.04
CA HIS A 153 -7.55 11.08 -3.21
C HIS A 153 -7.18 11.45 -4.64
N ILE A 154 -7.85 10.87 -5.63
CA ILE A 154 -7.66 11.23 -7.05
C ILE A 154 -8.01 12.69 -7.29
N GLN A 155 -9.16 13.15 -6.80
CA GLN A 155 -9.58 14.53 -6.94
C GLN A 155 -8.61 15.51 -6.25
N LYS A 156 -8.06 15.14 -5.09
CA LYS A 156 -7.01 15.92 -4.40
C LYS A 156 -5.71 15.93 -5.21
N TYR A 157 -5.33 14.80 -5.80
CA TYR A 157 -4.12 14.64 -6.59
C TYR A 157 -4.14 15.57 -7.82
N ILE A 158 -5.24 15.60 -8.58
CA ILE A 158 -5.31 16.43 -9.79
C ILE A 158 -5.34 17.93 -9.53
N ILE A 159 -5.79 18.38 -8.34
CA ILE A 159 -5.79 19.80 -7.96
C ILE A 159 -4.38 20.41 -7.99
N GLY A 160 -3.35 19.62 -7.69
CA GLY A 160 -1.96 20.08 -7.65
C GLY A 160 -1.28 20.16 -9.02
N ARG A 161 -1.89 19.63 -10.08
CA ARG A 161 -1.20 19.47 -11.37
C ARG A 161 -1.16 20.76 -12.19
N SER A 162 -0.12 20.88 -13.00
CA SER A 162 0.14 22.04 -13.88
C SER A 162 -0.80 22.07 -15.10
N ASP A 163 -1.26 20.92 -15.57
CA ASP A 163 -2.19 20.76 -16.70
C ASP A 163 -3.68 20.87 -16.30
N LEU A 164 -3.97 21.21 -15.03
CA LEU A 164 -5.32 21.53 -14.57
C LEU A 164 -5.85 22.78 -15.30
N LYS A 165 -7.06 22.68 -15.85
CA LYS A 165 -7.77 23.73 -16.62
C LYS A 165 -8.99 24.24 -15.87
N SER A 166 -9.49 25.44 -16.22
CA SER A 166 -10.66 26.05 -15.58
C SER A 166 -11.90 25.17 -15.61
N GLU A 167 -12.12 24.41 -16.69
CA GLU A 167 -13.24 23.46 -16.80
C GLU A 167 -13.18 22.35 -15.74
N HIS A 168 -12.00 21.81 -15.45
CA HIS A 168 -11.80 20.78 -14.42
C HIS A 168 -12.08 21.36 -13.03
N VAL A 169 -11.59 22.58 -12.77
CA VAL A 169 -11.80 23.27 -11.48
C VAL A 169 -13.27 23.59 -11.29
N ASN A 170 -13.97 24.03 -12.34
CA ASN A 170 -15.40 24.33 -12.29
C ASN A 170 -16.19 23.09 -11.87
N TRP A 171 -15.94 21.96 -12.53
CA TRP A 171 -16.57 20.69 -12.17
C TRP A 171 -16.27 20.27 -10.73
N LEU A 172 -15.01 20.34 -10.28
CA LEU A 172 -14.62 20.01 -8.89
C LEU A 172 -15.30 20.92 -7.85
N SER A 173 -15.60 22.17 -8.19
CA SER A 173 -16.25 23.12 -7.29
C SER A 173 -17.70 22.73 -6.95
N GLU A 174 -18.35 22.03 -7.88
CA GLU A 174 -19.72 21.55 -7.79
C GLU A 174 -19.76 20.09 -7.29
N HIS A 175 -18.91 19.22 -7.84
CA HIS A 175 -18.98 17.76 -7.70
C HIS A 175 -17.84 17.14 -6.87
N GLY A 176 -16.97 17.96 -6.26
CA GLY A 176 -15.92 17.44 -5.40
C GLY A 176 -16.49 16.52 -4.30
N SER A 177 -15.88 15.35 -4.13
CA SER A 177 -16.32 14.24 -3.27
C SER A 177 -16.48 14.62 -1.79
N ASN A 178 -15.88 15.73 -1.35
CA ASN A 178 -16.12 16.29 -0.03
C ASN A 178 -16.10 17.83 -0.04
N LYS A 179 -16.65 18.42 1.03
CA LYS A 179 -16.75 19.88 1.20
C LYS A 179 -15.40 20.59 1.09
N LYS A 180 -14.32 19.98 1.60
CA LYS A 180 -12.98 20.56 1.55
C LYS A 180 -12.49 20.71 0.11
N LEU A 181 -12.63 19.67 -0.71
CA LEU A 181 -12.26 19.72 -2.13
C LEU A 181 -13.07 20.76 -2.91
N ARG A 182 -14.40 20.79 -2.69
CA ARG A 182 -15.26 21.81 -3.33
C ARG A 182 -14.83 23.23 -2.96
N ASN A 183 -14.49 23.47 -1.70
CA ASN A 183 -14.01 24.78 -1.25
C ASN A 183 -12.66 25.17 -1.86
N ILE A 184 -11.71 24.24 -1.95
CA ILE A 184 -10.42 24.47 -2.61
C ILE A 184 -10.64 24.83 -4.09
N ALA A 185 -11.49 24.09 -4.79
CA ALA A 185 -11.80 24.36 -6.19
C ALA A 185 -12.46 25.75 -6.38
N LYS A 186 -13.40 26.14 -5.52
CA LYS A 186 -13.99 27.49 -5.53
C LYS A 186 -12.97 28.60 -5.32
N GLN A 187 -11.98 28.37 -4.45
CA GLN A 187 -10.89 29.32 -4.25
C GLN A 187 -9.99 29.42 -5.50
N LEU A 188 -9.70 28.29 -6.14
CA LEU A 188 -8.89 28.25 -7.37
C LEU A 188 -9.55 28.99 -8.53
N LEU A 189 -10.87 28.86 -8.73
CA LEU A 189 -11.60 29.62 -9.75
C LEU A 189 -11.44 31.14 -9.62
N ASN A 190 -11.24 31.63 -8.40
CA ASN A 190 -11.05 33.05 -8.12
C ASN A 190 -9.58 33.51 -8.25
N SER A 191 -8.64 32.57 -8.44
CA SER A 191 -7.22 32.86 -8.59
C SER A 191 -6.89 33.36 -10.00
N LYS A 192 -5.79 34.11 -10.13
CA LYS A 192 -5.32 34.64 -11.44
C LYS A 192 -5.06 33.55 -12.49
N ARG A 193 -4.84 32.30 -12.08
CA ARG A 193 -4.55 31.18 -12.99
C ARG A 193 -5.80 30.72 -13.76
N PHE A 194 -6.99 30.88 -13.18
CA PHE A 194 -8.23 30.30 -13.70
C PHE A 194 -9.34 31.33 -13.98
N LYS A 195 -9.08 32.61 -13.67
CA LYS A 195 -9.82 33.77 -14.17
C LYS A 195 -9.45 34.05 -15.62
#